data_AF-A0A4P7WE87-F1
#
_entry.id   AF-A0A4P7WE87-F1
#
_cell.length_a   1.000
_cell.length_b   1.000
_cell.length_c   1.000
_cell.angle_alpha   90.00
_cell.angle_beta   90.00
_cell.angle_gamma   90.00
#
_symmetry.space_group_name_H-M   'P 1'
#
loop_
_entity.id
_entity.type
_entity.pdbx_description
1 polymer ?
#
loop_
_entity_poly.entity_id
_entity_poly.type
_entity_poly.pdbx_seq_one_letter_code
_entity_poly.pdbx_strand_id
1 'polypeptide(L)'
;MNNLSSTQNPITFCAQYIAENPLLLPLEELKLVAQKNEVLSDIEKTTLKEAHLFALCKSSETDPNQEEILYICECFGANGEGDIFKRLLSDPQLIEIIERAKENWPQGIFSILMLPFSHEPYLLPAEGIADEDLEKDPLIRKKIEKIQRLQVPLRRKNDMLEAALIGYFQPIYNQEYPKKFSSSLGKLLEKFAQANISAILIEFSTEQLEIKFFSSTQTAEKQVLLPFDISSKLKRNAFISLNSEPNA
;
A
#
# COMPACT_ATOMS: atom_id res chain seq x y z
N MET A 1 -23.35 21.60 9.74
CA MET A 1 -23.03 22.13 11.08
C MET A 1 -21.71 21.52 11.48
N ASN A 2 -20.66 22.35 11.50
CA ASN A 2 -19.27 21.94 11.67
C ASN A 2 -18.99 21.65 13.13
N ASN A 3 -18.70 20.39 13.46
CA ASN A 3 -17.90 20.08 14.64
C ASN A 3 -16.46 19.96 14.17
N LEU A 4 -15.75 21.09 14.15
CA LEU A 4 -14.29 21.12 14.10
C LEU A 4 -13.81 20.66 15.48
N SER A 5 -13.55 19.36 15.66
CA SER A 5 -12.68 18.94 16.75
C SER A 5 -11.30 19.50 16.47
N SER A 6 -10.76 20.25 17.41
CA SER A 6 -9.43 20.88 17.39
C SER A 6 -8.28 19.87 17.51
N THR A 7 -8.45 18.68 16.96
CA THR A 7 -7.56 17.53 17.15
C THR A 7 -6.55 17.48 16.01
N GLN A 8 -5.26 17.59 16.36
CA GLN A 8 -4.16 17.31 15.44
C GLN A 8 -4.14 15.80 15.16
N ASN A 9 -4.88 15.38 14.13
CA ASN A 9 -4.83 14.00 13.68
C ASN A 9 -3.62 13.86 12.75
N PRO A 10 -2.69 12.92 13.02
CA PRO A 10 -1.62 12.61 12.09
C PRO A 10 -2.19 11.93 10.85
N ILE A 11 -1.80 12.46 9.69
CA ILE A 11 -2.38 12.19 8.38
C ILE A 11 -1.29 11.64 7.48
N THR A 12 -1.53 10.48 6.89
CA THR A 12 -0.49 9.77 6.16
C THR A 12 -0.87 9.47 4.72
N PHE A 13 0.01 9.87 3.82
CA PHE A 13 0.04 9.45 2.43
C PHE A 13 0.86 8.17 2.34
N CYS A 14 0.26 7.06 1.95
CA CYS A 14 0.99 5.83 1.71
C CYS A 14 1.57 5.84 0.29
N ALA A 15 2.90 5.83 0.22
CA ALA A 15 3.68 5.67 -1.00
C ALA A 15 4.35 4.30 -0.96
N GLN A 16 4.14 3.44 -1.95
CA GLN A 16 4.92 2.19 -2.01
C GLN A 16 6.37 2.48 -2.42
N TYR A 17 7.34 1.94 -1.67
CA TYR A 17 8.78 2.16 -1.90
C TYR A 17 9.56 0.83 -1.83
N ILE A 18 10.80 0.82 -2.30
CA ILE A 18 11.74 -0.30 -2.19
C ILE A 18 12.81 0.24 -1.27
N ALA A 19 12.54 0.13 0.02
CA ALA A 19 13.55 0.24 1.07
C ALA A 19 13.82 -1.16 1.63
N GLU A 20 14.80 -1.28 2.51
CA GLU A 20 14.94 -2.45 3.37
C GLU A 20 13.97 -2.40 4.55
N ASN A 21 13.55 -1.20 4.96
CA ASN A 21 12.70 -0.96 6.14
C ASN A 21 11.59 0.07 5.85
N PRO A 22 10.43 0.00 6.52
CA PRO A 22 9.39 1.02 6.44
C PRO A 22 9.91 2.35 7.00
N LEU A 23 9.61 3.41 6.26
CA LEU A 23 9.97 4.77 6.60
C LEU A 23 8.70 5.60 6.68
N LEU A 24 8.56 6.33 7.78
CA LEU A 24 7.51 7.34 7.94
C LEU A 24 8.23 8.67 8.09
N LEU A 25 8.08 9.53 7.10
CA LEU A 25 8.81 10.78 7.00
C LEU A 25 7.84 11.96 6.85
N PRO A 26 8.13 13.10 7.50
CA PRO A 26 7.25 14.25 7.42
C PRO A 26 7.32 14.89 6.02
N LEU A 27 6.15 15.32 5.56
CA LEU A 27 5.93 15.74 4.17
C LEU A 27 6.75 16.96 3.77
N GLU A 28 6.91 17.94 4.67
CA GLU A 28 7.61 19.20 4.36
C GLU A 28 9.11 18.99 4.18
N GLU A 29 9.71 18.14 5.02
CA GLU A 29 11.10 17.74 4.94
C GLU A 29 11.37 16.98 3.64
N LEU A 30 10.47 16.07 3.26
CA LEU A 30 10.56 15.37 1.98
C LEU A 30 10.47 16.31 0.79
N LYS A 31 9.59 17.32 0.83
CA LYS A 31 9.49 18.35 -0.22
C LYS A 31 10.76 19.18 -0.32
N LEU A 32 11.35 19.57 0.81
CA LEU A 32 12.62 20.30 0.87
C LEU A 32 13.78 19.51 0.26
N VAL A 33 13.88 18.23 0.60
CA VAL A 33 14.87 17.30 0.02
C VAL A 33 14.66 17.18 -1.49
N ALA A 34 13.41 16.96 -1.91
CA ALA A 34 13.07 16.85 -3.32
C ALA A 34 13.48 18.10 -4.12
N GLN A 35 13.22 19.30 -3.58
CA GLN A 35 13.54 20.58 -4.24
C GLN A 35 15.04 20.76 -4.46
N LYS A 36 15.87 20.22 -3.56
CA LYS A 36 17.32 20.30 -3.66
C LYS A 36 17.92 19.22 -4.58
N ASN A 37 17.10 18.29 -5.09
CA ASN A 37 17.57 17.09 -5.80
C ASN A 37 18.61 16.30 -4.97
N GLU A 38 18.49 16.37 -3.64
CA GLU A 38 19.37 15.65 -2.72
C GLU A 38 18.82 14.24 -2.50
N VAL A 39 19.71 13.24 -2.51
CA VAL A 39 19.36 11.89 -2.08
C VAL A 39 19.70 11.77 -0.61
N LEU A 40 18.72 11.44 0.23
CA LEU A 40 18.97 11.16 1.64
C LEU A 40 19.84 9.90 1.79
N SER A 41 20.91 10.02 2.56
CA SER A 41 21.63 8.87 3.09
C SER A 41 20.76 8.08 4.07
N ASP A 42 21.09 6.82 4.34
CA ASP A 42 20.30 5.99 5.26
C ASP A 42 20.33 6.49 6.70
N ILE A 43 21.43 7.17 7.09
CA ILE A 43 21.55 7.84 8.39
C ILE A 43 20.56 9.01 8.48
N GLU A 44 20.45 9.83 7.43
CA GLU A 44 19.51 10.95 7.40
C GLU A 44 18.05 10.46 7.39
N LYS A 45 17.74 9.41 6.63
CA LYS A 45 16.40 8.78 6.66
C LYS A 45 16.04 8.29 8.06
N THR A 46 16.98 7.63 8.74
CA THR A 46 16.78 7.13 10.11
C THR A 46 16.58 8.27 11.09
N THR A 47 17.41 9.31 11.00
CA THR A 47 17.33 10.50 11.87
C THR A 47 16.01 11.24 11.68
N LEU A 48 15.57 11.44 10.44
CA LEU A 48 14.29 12.09 10.12
C LEU A 48 13.11 11.26 10.61
N LYS A 49 13.15 9.92 10.43
CA LYS A 49 12.15 9.01 10.96
C LYS A 49 12.04 9.13 12.48
N GLU A 50 13.16 9.06 13.21
CA GLU A 50 13.18 9.16 14.68
C GLU A 50 12.68 10.52 15.17
N ALA A 51 13.12 11.62 14.54
CA ALA A 51 12.66 12.97 14.87
C ALA A 51 11.15 13.14 14.64
N HIS A 52 10.64 12.53 13.57
CA HIS A 52 9.22 12.55 13.25
C HIS A 52 8.39 11.72 14.22
N LEU A 53 8.80 10.49 14.52
CA LEU A 53 8.16 9.66 15.55
C LEU A 53 8.12 10.38 16.90
N PHE A 54 9.18 11.11 17.25
CA PHE A 54 9.21 11.94 18.45
C PHE A 54 8.20 13.10 18.38
N ALA A 55 8.09 13.78 17.24
CA ALA A 55 7.12 14.86 17.04
C ALA A 55 5.66 14.36 17.10
N LEU A 56 5.37 13.20 16.53
CA LEU A 56 4.05 12.54 16.61
C LEU A 56 3.69 12.24 18.08
N CYS A 57 4.61 11.64 18.83
CA CYS A 57 4.44 11.39 20.27
C CYS A 57 4.17 12.65 21.10
N LYS A 58 4.58 13.84 20.62
CA LYS A 58 4.40 15.12 21.31
C LYS A 58 3.13 15.87 20.90
N SER A 59 2.56 15.55 19.75
CA SER A 59 1.45 16.28 19.14
C SER A 59 0.09 15.61 19.33
N SER A 60 0.05 14.30 19.58
CA SER A 60 -1.21 13.60 19.80
C SER A 60 -1.75 13.82 21.24
N GLU A 61 -2.96 14.36 21.36
CA GLU A 61 -3.77 14.23 22.59
C GLU A 61 -4.44 12.84 22.70
N THR A 62 -4.46 12.08 21.60
CA THR A 62 -4.90 10.68 21.48
C THR A 62 -3.73 9.70 21.55
N ASP A 63 -4.00 8.38 21.48
CA ASP A 63 -2.98 7.32 21.46
C ASP A 63 -1.88 7.66 20.42
N PRO A 64 -0.62 7.93 20.85
CA PRO A 64 0.45 8.51 20.03
C PRO A 64 0.94 7.64 18.87
N ASN A 65 0.34 6.47 18.70
CA ASN A 65 0.77 5.42 17.79
C ASN A 65 -0.31 5.09 16.76
N GLN A 66 -1.16 6.04 16.35
CA GLN A 66 -2.19 5.80 15.34
C GLN A 66 -2.16 6.89 14.26
N GLU A 67 -2.18 6.51 12.99
CA GLU A 67 -2.22 7.42 11.85
C GLU A 67 -3.31 7.05 10.84
N GLU A 68 -3.96 8.06 10.27
CA GLU A 68 -4.99 7.85 9.26
C GLU A 68 -4.37 7.80 7.86
N ILE A 69 -4.70 6.77 7.08
CA ILE A 69 -4.33 6.69 5.67
C ILE A 69 -5.36 7.46 4.84
N LEU A 70 -4.94 8.58 4.24
CA LEU A 70 -5.83 9.40 3.40
C LEU A 70 -5.69 9.14 1.91
N TYR A 71 -4.56 8.57 1.48
CA TYR A 71 -4.31 8.25 0.08
C TYR A 71 -3.23 7.18 -0.03
N ILE A 72 -3.37 6.31 -1.03
CA ILE A 72 -2.43 5.25 -1.36
C ILE A 72 -2.08 5.40 -2.83
N CYS A 73 -0.79 5.42 -3.15
CA CYS A 73 -0.33 5.39 -4.53
C CYS A 73 0.94 4.57 -4.74
N GLU A 74 1.04 3.96 -5.92
CA GLU A 74 2.30 3.42 -6.44
C GLU A 74 3.26 4.58 -6.68
N CYS A 75 4.47 4.51 -6.13
CA CYS A 75 5.51 5.49 -6.42
C CYS A 75 6.59 4.98 -7.38
N PHE A 76 6.48 3.76 -7.91
CA PHE A 76 7.40 3.21 -8.90
C PHE A 76 6.99 3.48 -10.36
N GLY A 77 7.94 3.91 -11.17
CA GLY A 77 7.80 4.08 -12.62
C GLY A 77 8.23 2.83 -13.39
N ALA A 78 7.85 2.75 -14.68
CA ALA A 78 8.05 1.60 -15.55
C ALA A 78 9.52 1.11 -15.70
N ASN A 79 10.50 1.97 -15.39
CA ASN A 79 11.94 1.72 -15.51
C ASN A 79 12.71 1.91 -14.19
N GLY A 80 12.04 1.91 -13.04
CA GLY A 80 12.67 2.25 -11.75
C GLY A 80 12.81 3.75 -11.47
N GLU A 81 12.32 4.61 -12.37
CA GLU A 81 12.37 6.08 -12.26
C GLU A 81 11.27 6.68 -11.37
N GLY A 82 10.60 5.86 -10.58
CA GLY A 82 9.56 6.31 -9.68
C GLY A 82 10.16 6.73 -8.36
N ASP A 83 10.56 7.99 -8.33
CA ASP A 83 11.00 8.63 -7.12
C ASP A 83 9.84 9.42 -6.53
N ILE A 84 9.40 9.07 -5.32
CA ILE A 84 8.41 9.84 -4.57
C ILE A 84 8.85 11.32 -4.48
N PHE A 85 10.15 11.60 -4.37
CA PHE A 85 10.69 12.96 -4.36
C PHE A 85 10.33 13.71 -5.65
N LYS A 86 10.51 13.08 -6.82
CA LYS A 86 10.14 13.67 -8.11
C LYS A 86 8.63 13.91 -8.21
N ARG A 87 7.82 12.94 -7.79
CA ARG A 87 6.35 13.05 -7.85
C ARG A 87 5.81 14.15 -6.94
N LEU A 88 6.38 14.33 -5.75
CA LEU A 88 6.00 15.41 -4.84
C LEU A 88 6.16 16.81 -5.44
N LEU A 89 6.98 16.96 -6.49
CA LEU A 89 7.21 18.21 -7.19
C LEU A 89 6.53 18.33 -8.54
N SER A 90 6.31 17.21 -9.23
CA SER A 90 5.88 17.23 -10.64
C SER A 90 4.57 16.50 -10.93
N ASP A 91 4.02 15.73 -10.00
CA ASP A 91 2.75 15.00 -10.20
C ASP A 91 1.57 15.92 -9.80
N PRO A 92 0.81 16.47 -10.77
CA PRO A 92 -0.22 17.46 -10.48
C PRO A 92 -1.34 16.91 -9.61
N GLN A 93 -1.66 15.62 -9.77
CA GLN A 93 -2.72 14.97 -9.00
C GLN A 93 -2.30 14.78 -7.54
N LEU A 94 -1.07 14.32 -7.29
CA LEU A 94 -0.54 14.18 -5.93
C LEU A 94 -0.44 15.54 -5.24
N ILE A 95 0.01 16.57 -5.96
CA ILE A 95 0.09 17.95 -5.44
C ILE A 95 -1.30 18.45 -5.05
N GLU A 96 -2.29 18.32 -5.94
CA GLU A 96 -3.67 18.73 -5.66
C GLU A 96 -4.25 18.01 -4.44
N ILE A 97 -4.06 16.69 -4.35
CA ILE A 97 -4.51 15.88 -3.20
C ILE A 97 -3.89 16.38 -1.90
N ILE A 98 -2.58 16.66 -1.89
CA ILE A 98 -1.87 17.18 -0.72
C ILE A 98 -2.40 18.56 -0.32
N GLU A 99 -2.61 19.45 -1.29
CA GLU A 99 -3.12 20.80 -1.04
C GLU A 99 -4.53 20.75 -0.43
N ARG A 100 -5.44 19.95 -1.01
CA ARG A 100 -6.77 19.72 -0.45
C ARG A 100 -6.73 19.13 0.96
N ALA A 101 -5.81 18.20 1.23
CA ALA A 101 -5.67 17.63 2.57
C ALA A 101 -5.24 18.70 3.58
N LYS A 102 -4.32 19.59 3.22
CA LYS A 102 -3.93 20.72 4.07
C LYS A 102 -5.06 21.72 4.29
N GLU A 103 -5.90 21.96 3.29
CA GLU A 103 -7.07 22.82 3.44
C GLU A 103 -8.11 22.22 4.40
N ASN A 104 -8.35 20.90 4.29
CA ASN A 104 -9.28 20.17 5.15
C ASN A 104 -8.76 20.01 6.58
N TRP A 105 -7.44 19.85 6.75
CA TRP A 105 -6.79 19.70 8.05
C TRP A 105 -5.60 20.67 8.20
N PRO A 106 -5.85 21.99 8.41
CA PRO A 106 -4.79 23.00 8.48
C PRO A 106 -3.79 22.81 9.62
N GLN A 107 -4.18 22.09 10.67
CA GLN A 107 -3.36 21.76 11.83
C GLN A 107 -2.84 20.31 11.79
N GLY A 108 -3.10 19.59 10.69
CA GLY A 108 -2.66 18.21 10.51
C GLY A 108 -1.14 18.12 10.38
N ILE A 109 -0.56 17.05 10.93
CA ILE A 109 0.82 16.67 10.67
C ILE A 109 0.77 15.66 9.54
N PHE A 110 1.36 16.03 8.40
CA PHE A 110 1.32 15.23 7.19
C PHE A 110 2.59 14.41 7.04
N SER A 111 2.42 13.12 6.83
CA SER A 111 3.49 12.14 6.73
C SER A 111 3.39 11.36 5.43
N ILE A 112 4.52 10.84 4.95
CA ILE A 112 4.55 9.84 3.88
C ILE A 112 5.07 8.54 4.45
N LEU A 113 4.23 7.51 4.39
CA LEU A 113 4.61 6.14 4.69
C LEU A 113 5.17 5.48 3.43
N MET A 114 6.44 5.13 3.47
CA MET A 114 7.16 4.37 2.46
C MET A 114 7.34 2.93 2.92
N LEU A 115 6.57 2.00 2.34
CA LEU A 115 6.62 0.59 2.71
C LEU A 115 7.52 -0.21 1.79
N PRO A 116 8.52 -0.94 2.32
CA PRO A 116 9.29 -1.90 1.55
C PRO A 116 8.39 -3.07 1.16
N PHE A 117 8.54 -3.56 -0.07
CA PHE A 117 7.80 -4.72 -0.54
C PHE A 117 8.73 -5.91 -0.73
N SER A 118 8.54 -6.97 0.07
CA SER A 118 9.24 -8.24 -0.13
C SER A 118 8.72 -8.92 -1.39
N HIS A 119 9.64 -9.36 -2.26
CA HIS A 119 9.30 -9.86 -3.58
C HIS A 119 9.10 -11.38 -3.64
N GLU A 120 9.23 -12.11 -2.54
CA GLU A 120 9.15 -13.57 -2.53
C GLU A 120 7.72 -14.03 -2.20
N PRO A 121 6.90 -14.43 -3.20
CA PRO A 121 5.59 -14.97 -2.92
C PRO A 121 5.73 -16.35 -2.27
N TYR A 122 5.14 -16.52 -1.08
CA TYR A 122 4.93 -17.84 -0.52
C TYR A 122 3.70 -18.49 -1.15
N LEU A 123 3.85 -19.74 -1.59
CA LEU A 123 2.73 -20.55 -2.05
C LEU A 123 2.22 -21.39 -0.89
N LEU A 124 0.97 -21.13 -0.49
CA LEU A 124 0.28 -21.93 0.50
C LEU A 124 -0.64 -22.92 -0.23
N PRO A 125 -0.56 -24.23 0.07
CA PRO A 125 -1.56 -25.19 -0.39
C PRO A 125 -2.94 -24.76 0.12
N ALA A 126 -3.97 -24.92 -0.72
CA ALA A 126 -5.35 -24.75 -0.27
C ALA A 126 -5.70 -25.81 0.80
N GLU A 127 -6.69 -25.50 1.65
CA GLU A 127 -7.19 -26.44 2.66
C GLU A 127 -7.44 -27.84 2.06
N GLY A 128 -6.93 -28.87 2.74
CA GLY A 128 -7.15 -30.27 2.39
C GLY A 128 -6.03 -30.95 1.58
N ILE A 129 -4.92 -30.28 1.29
CA ILE A 129 -3.70 -30.94 0.79
C ILE A 129 -2.78 -31.18 1.98
N ALA A 130 -2.60 -32.44 2.38
CA ALA A 130 -1.62 -32.78 3.41
C ALA A 130 -0.19 -32.69 2.85
N ASP A 131 0.81 -32.44 3.69
CA ASP A 131 2.21 -32.42 3.27
C ASP A 131 2.62 -33.73 2.58
N GLU A 132 2.01 -34.84 2.99
CA GLU A 132 2.22 -36.15 2.37
C GLU A 132 1.74 -36.22 0.92
N ASP A 133 0.66 -35.51 0.57
CA ASP A 133 0.13 -35.47 -0.80
C ASP A 133 1.00 -34.62 -1.71
N LEU A 134 1.66 -33.58 -1.17
CA LEU A 134 2.64 -32.75 -1.88
C LEU A 134 3.87 -33.56 -2.31
N GLU A 135 4.31 -34.49 -1.45
CA GLU A 135 5.49 -35.32 -1.72
C GLU A 135 5.17 -36.53 -2.61
N LYS A 136 3.98 -37.13 -2.46
CA LYS A 136 3.64 -38.41 -3.08
C LYS A 136 2.92 -38.27 -4.43
N ASP A 137 2.26 -37.16 -4.73
CA ASP A 137 1.56 -36.96 -6.01
C ASP A 137 2.40 -36.15 -7.03
N PRO A 138 2.93 -36.80 -8.10
CA PRO A 138 3.69 -36.11 -9.14
C PRO A 138 2.89 -35.03 -9.87
N LEU A 139 1.56 -35.14 -9.92
CA LEU A 139 0.69 -34.16 -10.56
C LEU A 139 0.61 -32.88 -9.71
N ILE A 140 0.50 -33.00 -8.39
CA ILE A 140 0.50 -31.87 -7.46
C ILE A 140 1.85 -31.16 -7.51
N ARG A 141 2.95 -31.92 -7.45
CA ARG A 141 4.31 -31.36 -7.59
C ARG A 141 4.49 -30.59 -8.89
N LYS A 142 4.05 -31.15 -10.02
CA LYS A 142 4.11 -30.48 -11.33
C LYS A 142 3.27 -29.20 -11.38
N LYS A 143 2.12 -29.16 -10.69
CA LYS A 143 1.30 -27.94 -10.56
C LYS A 143 2.02 -26.87 -9.74
N ILE A 144 2.63 -27.24 -8.61
CA ILE A 144 3.39 -26.31 -7.77
C ILE A 144 4.60 -25.77 -8.51
N GLU A 145 5.38 -26.61 -9.19
CA GLU A 145 6.50 -26.16 -10.03
C GLU A 145 6.04 -25.18 -11.12
N LYS A 146 4.87 -25.44 -11.73
CA LYS A 146 4.30 -24.52 -12.72
C LYS A 146 3.95 -23.16 -12.11
N ILE A 147 3.43 -23.14 -10.89
CA ILE A 147 3.11 -21.91 -10.16
C ILE A 147 4.39 -21.20 -9.72
N GLN A 148 5.39 -21.91 -9.19
CA GLN A 148 6.69 -21.33 -8.83
C GLN A 148 7.42 -20.72 -10.03
N ARG A 149 7.24 -21.27 -11.24
CA ARG A 149 7.74 -20.71 -12.49
C ARG A 149 6.94 -19.50 -13.00
N LEU A 150 5.80 -19.16 -12.39
CA LEU A 150 5.07 -17.94 -12.73
C LEU A 150 5.86 -16.73 -12.25
N GLN A 151 6.68 -16.18 -13.13
CA GLN A 151 7.27 -14.88 -12.89
C GLN A 151 6.20 -13.80 -12.99
N VAL A 152 6.04 -13.05 -11.91
CA VAL A 152 5.21 -11.86 -11.84
C VAL A 152 6.15 -10.66 -11.94
N PRO A 153 6.03 -9.82 -12.99
CA PRO A 153 6.84 -8.61 -13.09
C PRO A 153 6.64 -7.71 -11.88
N LEU A 154 7.70 -7.06 -11.39
CA LEU A 154 7.67 -6.19 -10.21
C LEU A 154 6.51 -5.18 -10.25
N ARG A 155 6.36 -4.48 -11.36
CA ARG A 155 5.26 -3.53 -11.59
C ARG A 155 3.87 -4.12 -11.36
N ARG A 156 3.67 -5.41 -11.69
CA ARG A 156 2.39 -6.08 -11.46
C ARG A 156 2.16 -6.42 -9.99
N LYS A 157 3.24 -6.72 -9.26
CA LYS A 157 3.15 -6.91 -7.81
C LYS A 157 2.76 -5.59 -7.13
N ASN A 158 3.31 -4.47 -7.58
CA ASN A 158 2.93 -3.14 -7.11
C ASN A 158 1.46 -2.82 -7.43
N ASP A 159 1.02 -3.02 -8.69
CA ASP A 159 -0.39 -2.85 -9.08
C ASP A 159 -1.33 -3.66 -8.15
N MET A 160 -0.96 -4.90 -7.83
CA MET A 160 -1.73 -5.77 -6.93
C MET A 160 -1.74 -5.25 -5.49
N LEU A 161 -0.58 -4.86 -4.96
CA LEU A 161 -0.45 -4.33 -3.60
C LEU A 161 -1.25 -3.04 -3.44
N GLU A 162 -1.17 -2.14 -4.40
CA GLU A 162 -1.91 -0.89 -4.36
C GLU A 162 -3.41 -1.11 -4.44
N ALA A 163 -3.88 -1.98 -5.35
CA ALA A 163 -5.28 -2.38 -5.40
C ALA A 163 -5.74 -2.94 -4.05
N ALA A 164 -4.97 -3.87 -3.48
CA ALA A 164 -5.28 -4.47 -2.21
C ALA A 164 -5.42 -3.46 -1.06
N LEU A 165 -4.45 -2.55 -0.92
CA LEU A 165 -4.45 -1.56 0.16
C LEU A 165 -5.55 -0.51 -0.05
N ILE A 166 -5.79 -0.06 -1.29
CA ILE A 166 -6.92 0.84 -1.60
C ILE A 166 -8.25 0.16 -1.27
N GLY A 167 -8.42 -1.10 -1.65
CA GLY A 167 -9.65 -1.85 -1.38
C GLY A 167 -9.90 -2.08 0.10
N TYR A 168 -8.83 -2.29 0.88
CA TYR A 168 -8.91 -2.48 2.33
C TYR A 168 -9.18 -1.16 3.06
N PHE A 169 -8.27 -0.18 2.95
CA PHE A 169 -8.37 1.08 3.69
C PHE A 169 -9.45 2.01 3.13
N GLN A 170 -9.82 1.88 1.86
CA GLN A 170 -10.77 2.78 1.17
C GLN A 170 -10.50 4.26 1.47
N PRO A 171 -9.26 4.73 1.35
CA PRO A 171 -8.88 6.05 1.81
C PRO A 171 -9.59 7.14 0.99
N ILE A 172 -9.93 8.25 1.66
CA ILE A 172 -10.83 9.28 1.12
C ILE A 172 -10.41 9.77 -0.28
N TYR A 173 -9.12 10.02 -0.50
CA TYR A 173 -8.66 10.55 -1.78
C TYR A 173 -8.56 9.50 -2.89
N ASN A 174 -8.49 8.20 -2.59
CA ASN A 174 -8.62 7.19 -3.66
C ASN A 174 -10.09 6.99 -4.09
N GLN A 175 -11.06 7.41 -3.26
CA GLN A 175 -12.47 7.47 -3.64
C GLN A 175 -12.75 8.70 -4.51
N GLU A 176 -12.24 9.88 -4.13
CA GLU A 176 -12.38 11.12 -4.91
C GLU A 176 -11.58 11.11 -6.21
N TYR A 177 -10.44 10.43 -6.23
CA TYR A 177 -9.57 10.27 -7.39
C TYR A 177 -9.40 8.77 -7.74
N PRO A 178 -10.43 8.14 -8.35
CA PRO A 178 -10.41 6.72 -8.64
C PRO A 178 -9.24 6.32 -9.55
N LYS A 179 -8.43 5.37 -9.10
CA LYS A 179 -7.37 4.80 -9.93
C LYS A 179 -7.95 3.78 -10.91
N LYS A 180 -7.58 3.90 -12.18
CA LYS A 180 -7.82 2.86 -13.19
C LYS A 180 -6.63 1.92 -13.24
N PHE A 181 -6.80 0.72 -12.69
CA PHE A 181 -5.78 -0.32 -12.79
C PHE A 181 -5.64 -0.81 -14.24
N SER A 182 -4.42 -1.21 -14.59
CA SER A 182 -4.09 -1.58 -15.97
C SER A 182 -4.78 -2.87 -16.41
N SER A 183 -5.14 -2.99 -17.69
CA SER A 183 -5.71 -4.23 -18.27
C SER A 183 -4.78 -5.44 -18.11
N SER A 184 -3.49 -5.19 -17.99
CA SER A 184 -2.44 -6.16 -17.71
C SER A 184 -2.50 -6.76 -16.30
N LEU A 185 -3.02 -6.05 -15.30
CA LEU A 185 -3.35 -6.64 -14.00
C LEU A 185 -4.45 -7.69 -14.19
N GLY A 186 -5.49 -7.37 -14.95
CA GLY A 186 -6.56 -8.34 -15.27
C GLY A 186 -6.04 -9.61 -15.96
N LYS A 187 -5.17 -9.45 -16.97
CA LYS A 187 -4.52 -10.60 -17.63
C LYS A 187 -3.67 -11.44 -16.67
N LEU A 188 -3.03 -10.82 -15.69
CA LEU A 188 -2.28 -11.54 -14.67
C LEU A 188 -3.19 -12.37 -13.77
N LEU A 189 -4.29 -11.79 -13.29
CA LEU A 189 -5.25 -12.52 -12.45
C LEU A 189 -5.93 -13.67 -13.22
N GLU A 190 -6.16 -13.50 -14.53
CA GLU A 190 -6.61 -14.59 -15.40
C GLU A 190 -5.57 -15.71 -15.51
N LYS A 191 -4.28 -15.36 -15.64
CA LYS A 191 -3.17 -16.33 -15.65
C LYS A 191 -3.09 -17.09 -14.32
N PHE A 192 -3.31 -16.43 -13.19
CA PHE A 192 -3.39 -17.07 -11.87
C PHE A 192 -4.54 -18.07 -11.79
N ALA A 193 -5.72 -17.70 -12.25
CA ALA A 193 -6.87 -18.61 -12.30
C ALA A 193 -6.59 -19.84 -13.18
N GLN A 194 -5.96 -19.67 -14.35
CA GLN A 194 -5.54 -20.78 -15.23
C GLN A 194 -4.46 -21.67 -14.60
N ALA A 195 -3.74 -21.16 -13.61
CA ALA A 195 -2.76 -21.91 -12.82
C ALA A 195 -3.37 -22.56 -11.56
N ASN A 196 -4.70 -22.49 -11.39
CA ASN A 196 -5.43 -22.96 -10.20
C ASN A 196 -5.04 -22.22 -8.90
N ILE A 197 -4.66 -20.94 -9.00
CA ILE A 197 -4.52 -20.07 -7.84
C ILE A 197 -5.89 -19.48 -7.53
N SER A 198 -6.42 -19.78 -6.34
CA SER A 198 -7.75 -19.36 -5.90
C SER A 198 -7.73 -18.03 -5.15
N ALA A 199 -6.62 -17.68 -4.51
CA ALA A 199 -6.50 -16.46 -3.72
C ALA A 199 -5.09 -15.88 -3.76
N ILE A 200 -5.00 -14.58 -3.49
CA ILE A 200 -3.77 -13.86 -3.18
C ILE A 200 -3.88 -13.39 -1.74
N LEU A 201 -2.84 -13.61 -0.94
CA LEU A 201 -2.74 -13.06 0.41
C LEU A 201 -1.71 -11.93 0.39
N ILE A 202 -2.10 -10.76 0.88
CA ILE A 202 -1.18 -9.63 1.06
C ILE A 202 -1.10 -9.34 2.54
N GLU A 203 0.13 -9.32 3.04
CA GLU A 203 0.43 -8.87 4.39
C GLU A 203 0.84 -7.40 4.34
N PHE A 204 0.17 -6.60 5.17
CA PHE A 204 0.60 -5.24 5.50
C PHE A 204 1.03 -5.26 6.95
N SER A 205 2.30 -4.92 7.21
CA SER A 205 2.84 -4.82 8.56
C SER A 205 3.63 -3.53 8.74
N THR A 206 3.35 -2.88 9.86
CA THR A 206 3.98 -1.65 10.33
C THR A 206 4.49 -1.82 11.75
N GLU A 207 4.62 -3.08 12.23
CA GLU A 207 5.14 -3.40 13.56
C GLU A 207 6.50 -2.74 13.83
N GLN A 208 7.38 -2.69 12.82
CA GLN A 208 8.70 -2.03 12.90
C GLN A 208 8.64 -0.51 13.12
N LEU A 209 7.49 0.12 12.90
CA LEU A 209 7.25 1.53 13.19
C LEU A 209 6.60 1.74 14.55
N GLU A 210 6.09 0.67 15.18
CA GLU A 210 5.24 0.71 16.37
C GLU A 210 3.97 1.58 16.21
N ILE A 211 3.59 1.93 14.98
CA ILE A 211 2.41 2.72 14.62
C ILE A 211 1.33 1.81 14.04
N LYS A 212 0.09 2.05 14.44
CA LYS A 212 -1.12 1.48 13.85
C LYS A 212 -1.65 2.41 12.76
N PHE A 213 -2.11 1.83 11.67
CA PHE A 213 -2.75 2.59 10.61
C PHE A 213 -4.25 2.30 10.55
N PHE A 214 -5.05 3.32 10.32
CA PHE A 214 -6.49 3.23 10.21
C PHE A 214 -7.01 4.03 9.01
N SER A 215 -8.31 3.93 8.77
CA SER A 215 -9.04 4.81 7.88
C SER A 215 -10.45 5.04 8.42
N SER A 216 -11.26 5.83 7.71
CA SER A 216 -12.69 5.97 8.04
C SER A 216 -13.48 4.66 8.02
N THR A 217 -12.96 3.61 7.37
CA THR A 217 -13.63 2.30 7.22
C THR A 217 -12.95 1.16 7.97
N GLN A 218 -11.69 1.32 8.36
CA GLN A 218 -10.89 0.28 9.02
C GLN A 218 -10.37 0.74 10.38
N THR A 219 -10.40 -0.16 11.37
CA THR A 219 -9.83 0.10 12.69
C THR A 219 -8.31 0.13 12.66
N ALA A 220 -7.71 0.82 13.64
CA ALA A 220 -6.26 0.96 13.75
C ALA A 220 -5.56 -0.37 14.05
N GLU A 221 -4.72 -0.82 13.13
CA GLU A 221 -3.96 -2.07 13.25
C GLU A 221 -2.50 -1.89 12.81
N LYS A 222 -1.58 -2.65 13.44
CA LYS A 222 -0.16 -2.69 13.04
C LYS A 222 0.09 -3.70 11.92
N GLN A 223 -0.69 -4.77 11.91
CA GLN A 223 -0.53 -5.88 10.99
C GLN A 223 -1.90 -6.37 10.54
N VAL A 224 -2.07 -6.53 9.23
CA VAL A 224 -3.30 -7.05 8.63
C VAL A 224 -2.97 -8.02 7.51
N LEU A 225 -3.74 -9.10 7.43
CA LEU A 225 -3.72 -10.06 6.34
C LEU A 225 -4.93 -9.80 5.45
N LEU A 226 -4.67 -9.57 4.17
CA LEU A 226 -5.67 -9.17 3.19
C LEU A 226 -5.88 -10.31 2.20
N PRO A 227 -6.88 -11.19 2.42
CA PRO A 227 -7.19 -12.25 1.50
C PRO A 227 -8.02 -11.73 0.31
N PHE A 228 -7.51 -11.96 -0.89
CA PHE A 228 -8.20 -11.63 -2.14
C PHE A 228 -8.54 -12.90 -2.89
N ASP A 229 -9.82 -13.25 -2.87
CA ASP A 229 -10.33 -14.35 -3.68
C ASP A 229 -10.35 -13.96 -5.15
N ILE A 230 -9.65 -14.73 -5.98
CA ILE A 230 -9.55 -14.55 -7.44
C ILE A 230 -10.07 -15.77 -8.22
N SER A 231 -10.77 -16.68 -7.54
CA SER A 231 -11.28 -17.94 -8.09
C SER A 231 -12.25 -17.73 -9.26
N SER A 232 -13.04 -16.65 -9.25
CA SER A 232 -14.04 -16.37 -10.28
C SER A 232 -13.76 -15.08 -11.05
N LYS A 233 -14.30 -14.98 -12.28
CA LYS A 233 -14.19 -13.77 -13.10
C LYS A 233 -14.80 -12.56 -12.40
N LEU A 234 -15.93 -12.74 -11.71
CA LEU A 234 -16.58 -11.68 -10.94
C LEU A 234 -15.67 -11.15 -9.83
N LYS A 235 -15.06 -12.05 -9.04
CA LYS A 235 -14.17 -11.67 -7.95
C LYS A 235 -12.87 -11.01 -8.45
N ARG A 236 -12.30 -11.50 -9.56
CA ARG A 236 -11.16 -10.84 -10.23
C ARG A 236 -11.52 -9.44 -10.72
N ASN A 237 -12.69 -9.27 -11.31
CA ASN A 237 -13.15 -7.95 -11.75
C ASN A 237 -13.35 -7.01 -10.56
N ALA A 238 -13.96 -7.48 -9.46
CA ALA A 238 -14.13 -6.69 -8.26
C ALA A 238 -12.79 -6.20 -7.68
N PHE A 239 -11.75 -7.04 -7.70
CA PHE A 239 -10.39 -6.67 -7.27
C PHE A 239 -9.76 -5.55 -8.12
N ILE A 240 -10.09 -5.48 -9.42
CA ILE A 240 -9.54 -4.46 -10.34
C ILE A 240 -10.41 -3.21 -10.34
N SER A 241 -11.72 -3.39 -10.17
CA SER A 241 -12.74 -2.36 -10.28
C SER A 241 -13.10 -1.78 -8.93
N LEU A 242 -12.13 -1.63 -8.02
CA LEU A 242 -12.30 -1.19 -6.62
C LEU A 242 -12.97 0.19 -6.42
N ASN A 243 -13.57 0.78 -7.46
CA ASN A 243 -14.58 1.84 -7.41
C ASN A 243 -15.50 1.82 -8.66
N SER A 244 -16.20 0.72 -8.92
CA SER A 244 -17.43 0.78 -9.71
C SER A 244 -18.54 0.14 -8.90
N GLU A 245 -19.38 0.97 -8.28
CA GLU A 245 -20.74 0.54 -7.99
C GLU A 245 -21.31 -0.07 -9.28
N PRO A 246 -21.98 -1.23 -9.22
CA PRO A 246 -22.86 -1.62 -10.31
C PRO A 246 -23.96 -0.56 -10.33
N ASN A 247 -23.96 0.32 -11.33
CA ASN A 247 -25.11 1.18 -11.58
C ASN A 247 -26.37 0.30 -11.57
N ALA A 248 -27.26 0.62 -10.64
CA ALA A 248 -28.60 0.05 -10.51
C ALA A 248 -29.42 0.22 -11.80
#